data_AF-A0A925KDT3-F1
#
_entry.id   AF-A0A925KDT3-F1
#
_cell.length_a   1.000
_cell.length_b   1.000
_cell.length_c   1.000
_cell.angle_alpha   90.00
_cell.angle_beta   90.00
_cell.angle_gamma   90.00
#
_symmetry.space_group_name_H-M   'P 1'
#
loop_
_entity.id
_entity.type
_entity.pdbx_description
1 polymer ?
#
loop_
_entity_poly.entity_id
_entity_poly.type
_entity_poly.pdbx_seq_one_letter_code
_entity_poly.pdbx_strand_id
1 'polypeptide(L)'
;MQTHRLVGAFGGGDYISQRLGTGQRDIDVRIAHWQRALSWLNGPWEGAFGKGLGRYPSTHLLAATATEPPGDYRLIGSDDDRRLVLSGGRHDIDWGQVLRVSQRIAPPGGQATLTLRARADRSVGLHVEVCEKNLLYHGACMFNNVEVPAGAGLWREISVPLSGGPVTGGGLWLPRPVVFSVGVLTRGSRLEIDDLELRDAGGRSLVQNGRFDEGMRAWYFTSDHHHMPWHLKSLPIHVLFDQGWAGALLLAALTLGALWRLAGGSARHHALAPVLSGSIVAFLIVGLIDSLLDMPRLSWLFYFLLLVALTLPGRVGRPGT
;
A
#
# COMPACT_ATOMS: atom_id res chain seq x y z
N MET A 1 -24.53 -30.36 28.57
CA MET A 1 -24.42 -28.89 28.41
C MET A 1 -22.96 -28.50 28.59
N GLN A 2 -22.23 -28.28 27.49
CA GLN A 2 -20.85 -27.77 27.52
C GLN A 2 -20.89 -26.30 27.10
N THR A 3 -20.65 -25.41 28.05
CA THR A 3 -20.49 -23.97 27.82
C THR A 3 -19.05 -23.71 27.39
N HIS A 4 -18.84 -23.44 26.10
CA HIS A 4 -17.56 -22.94 25.62
C HIS A 4 -17.38 -21.49 26.11
N ARG A 5 -16.35 -21.28 26.94
CA ARG A 5 -15.86 -19.94 27.28
C ARG A 5 -14.93 -19.48 26.16
N LEU A 6 -15.36 -18.45 25.44
CA LEU A 6 -14.48 -17.66 24.58
C LEU A 6 -13.61 -16.78 25.49
N VAL A 7 -12.31 -17.06 25.53
CA VAL A 7 -11.31 -16.18 26.15
C VAL A 7 -10.73 -15.33 25.02
N GLY A 8 -11.17 -14.08 24.92
CA GLY A 8 -10.56 -13.08 24.05
C GLY A 8 -9.32 -12.50 24.72
N ALA A 9 -8.14 -12.70 24.13
CA ALA A 9 -6.92 -12.06 24.58
C ALA A 9 -6.90 -10.59 24.09
N PHE A 10 -7.23 -9.64 24.95
CA PHE A 10 -7.07 -8.21 24.69
C PHE A 10 -5.62 -7.78 24.97
N GLY A 11 -4.69 -8.18 24.10
CA GLY A 11 -3.27 -7.77 24.16
C GLY A 11 -2.99 -6.43 23.47
N GLY A 12 -3.83 -5.41 23.67
CA GLY A 12 -3.77 -4.14 22.91
C GLY A 12 -3.89 -2.87 23.76
N GLY A 13 -3.74 -2.94 25.08
CA GLY A 13 -4.05 -1.84 26.01
C GLY A 13 -3.44 -0.49 25.66
N ASP A 14 -2.12 -0.44 25.43
CA ASP A 14 -1.41 0.83 25.12
C ASP A 14 -1.65 1.33 23.70
N TYR A 15 -1.81 0.43 22.73
CA TYR A 15 -2.13 0.82 21.36
C TYR A 15 -3.56 1.37 21.26
N ILE A 16 -4.53 0.70 21.89
CA ILE A 16 -5.93 1.13 21.91
C ILE A 16 -6.09 2.44 22.70
N SER A 17 -5.39 2.59 23.83
CA SER A 17 -5.43 3.83 24.63
C SER A 17 -4.81 5.01 23.88
N GLN A 18 -3.66 4.82 23.21
CA GLN A 18 -3.07 5.85 22.35
C GLN A 18 -3.99 6.22 21.19
N ARG A 19 -4.61 5.24 20.52
CA ARG A 19 -5.52 5.50 19.40
C ARG A 19 -6.77 6.26 19.84
N LEU A 20 -7.34 5.94 20.99
CA LEU A 20 -8.46 6.68 21.58
C LEU A 20 -8.04 8.10 22.00
N GLY A 21 -6.86 8.26 22.61
CA GLY A 21 -6.32 9.56 23.03
C GLY A 21 -5.97 10.50 21.87
N THR A 22 -5.71 9.97 20.67
CA THR A 22 -5.47 10.75 19.45
C THR A 22 -6.71 10.92 18.56
N GLY A 23 -7.84 10.32 18.91
CA GLY A 23 -9.01 10.18 18.03
C GLY A 23 -9.56 11.50 17.46
N GLN A 24 -9.56 12.57 18.26
CA GLN A 24 -10.06 13.88 17.82
C GLN A 24 -9.11 14.59 16.85
N ARG A 25 -7.79 14.53 17.08
CA ARG A 25 -6.79 15.04 16.13
C ARG A 25 -6.75 14.22 14.84
N ASP A 26 -7.00 12.91 14.91
CA ASP A 26 -7.08 12.02 13.75
C ASP A 26 -8.30 12.34 12.88
N ILE A 27 -9.43 12.74 13.47
CA ILE A 27 -10.65 13.05 12.72
C ILE A 27 -10.54 14.36 11.93
N ASP A 28 -9.95 15.41 12.50
CA ASP A 28 -9.77 16.70 11.82
C ASP A 28 -8.85 16.56 10.61
N VAL A 29 -7.75 15.80 10.77
CA VAL A 29 -6.83 15.49 9.67
C VAL A 29 -7.54 14.72 8.55
N ARG A 30 -8.40 13.75 8.90
CA ARG A 30 -9.19 13.00 7.91
C ARG A 30 -10.21 13.87 7.19
N ILE A 31 -10.94 14.72 7.91
CA ILE A 31 -11.92 15.62 7.31
C ILE A 31 -11.22 16.58 6.36
N ALA A 32 -10.10 17.19 6.76
CA ALA A 32 -9.31 18.06 5.90
C ALA A 32 -8.79 17.32 4.66
N HIS A 33 -8.35 16.06 4.82
CA HIS A 33 -7.93 15.19 3.72
C HIS A 33 -9.06 14.92 2.72
N TRP A 34 -10.24 14.56 3.21
CA TRP A 34 -11.41 14.28 2.37
C TRP A 34 -11.93 15.54 1.67
N GLN A 35 -12.02 16.66 2.39
CA GLN A 35 -12.43 17.94 1.81
C GLN A 35 -11.47 18.38 0.71
N ARG A 36 -10.15 18.22 0.92
CA ARG A 36 -9.15 18.51 -0.10
C ARG A 36 -9.33 17.63 -1.33
N ALA A 37 -9.51 16.31 -1.15
CA ALA A 37 -9.76 15.40 -2.27
C ALA A 37 -11.02 15.80 -3.06
N LEU A 38 -12.12 16.10 -2.38
CA LEU A 38 -13.36 16.55 -3.03
C LEU A 38 -13.22 17.91 -3.72
N SER A 39 -12.37 18.81 -3.21
CA SER A 39 -12.11 20.10 -3.86
C SER A 39 -11.42 19.97 -5.22
N TRP A 40 -10.91 18.78 -5.58
CA TRP A 40 -10.32 18.51 -6.89
C TRP A 40 -11.33 18.00 -7.92
N LEU A 41 -12.60 17.78 -7.56
CA LEU A 41 -13.68 17.49 -8.51
C LEU A 41 -14.17 18.80 -9.13
N ASN A 42 -13.52 19.19 -10.23
CA ASN A 42 -13.72 20.45 -10.92
C ASN A 42 -14.62 20.23 -12.14
N GLY A 43 -15.90 20.57 -11.98
CA GLY A 43 -16.87 20.62 -13.06
C GLY A 43 -17.98 19.56 -12.97
N PRO A 44 -19.06 19.75 -13.75
CA PRO A 44 -20.27 18.93 -13.63
C PRO A 44 -20.04 17.46 -13.99
N TRP A 45 -19.17 17.18 -14.97
CA TRP A 45 -18.88 15.81 -15.38
C TRP A 45 -18.08 15.04 -14.35
N GLU A 46 -17.09 15.68 -13.70
CA GLU A 46 -16.33 15.05 -12.62
C GLU A 46 -17.20 14.85 -11.37
N GLY A 47 -18.16 15.73 -11.11
CA GLY A 47 -19.16 15.49 -10.06
C GLY A 47 -20.07 14.29 -10.37
N ALA A 48 -20.48 14.14 -11.64
CA ALA A 48 -21.38 13.06 -12.05
C ALA A 48 -20.68 11.69 -12.15
N PHE A 49 -19.48 11.64 -12.74
CA PHE A 49 -18.77 10.41 -13.11
C PHE A 49 -17.39 10.24 -12.47
N GLY A 50 -16.96 11.20 -11.65
CA GLY A 50 -15.66 11.16 -10.97
C GLY A 50 -14.51 11.46 -11.92
N LYS A 51 -13.29 11.30 -11.40
CA LYS A 51 -12.04 11.47 -12.16
C LYS A 51 -11.60 10.21 -12.89
N GLY A 52 -12.18 9.06 -12.57
CA GLY A 52 -11.81 7.74 -13.07
C GLY A 52 -11.10 6.89 -12.02
N LEU A 53 -11.25 5.57 -12.13
CA LEU A 53 -10.69 4.59 -11.21
C LEU A 53 -9.16 4.73 -11.06
N GLY A 54 -8.68 4.78 -9.81
CA GLY A 54 -7.26 4.84 -9.48
C GLY A 54 -6.59 6.17 -9.80
N ARG A 55 -7.36 7.24 -10.07
CA ARG A 55 -6.80 8.56 -10.39
C ARG A 55 -6.35 9.35 -9.18
N TYR A 56 -6.76 8.96 -7.98
CA TYR A 56 -6.41 9.67 -6.76
C TYR A 56 -4.91 9.89 -6.55
N PRO A 57 -4.01 8.88 -6.61
CA PRO A 57 -2.59 9.12 -6.38
C PRO A 57 -1.97 10.09 -7.40
N SER A 58 -2.36 9.97 -8.67
CA SER A 58 -1.89 10.88 -9.73
C SER A 58 -2.41 12.31 -9.53
N THR A 59 -3.66 12.46 -9.11
CA THR A 59 -4.24 13.78 -8.82
C THR A 59 -3.59 14.37 -7.59
N HIS A 60 -3.37 13.59 -6.53
CA HIS A 60 -2.68 14.06 -5.33
C HIS A 60 -1.25 14.51 -5.66
N LEU A 61 -0.50 13.77 -6.49
CA LEU A 61 0.84 14.15 -6.90
C LEU A 61 0.86 15.47 -7.69
N LEU A 62 -0.11 15.68 -8.59
CA LEU A 62 -0.19 16.88 -9.44
C LEU A 62 -0.83 18.10 -8.73
N ALA A 63 -1.77 17.85 -7.84
CA ALA A 63 -2.52 18.87 -7.10
C ALA A 63 -1.91 19.19 -5.73
N ALA A 64 -0.89 18.44 -5.29
CA ALA A 64 -0.05 18.82 -4.17
C ALA A 64 0.52 20.21 -4.47
N THR A 65 -0.11 21.23 -3.90
CA THR A 65 0.47 22.56 -3.76
C THR A 65 1.91 22.37 -3.30
N ALA A 66 2.83 23.12 -3.89
CA ALA A 66 4.29 22.95 -3.93
C ALA A 66 5.07 22.57 -2.64
N THR A 67 4.41 22.36 -1.51
CA THR A 67 4.98 22.17 -0.18
C THR A 67 5.38 20.73 0.16
N GLU A 68 4.64 19.68 -0.23
CA GLU A 68 4.94 18.30 0.27
C GLU A 68 4.61 17.13 -0.69
N PRO A 69 4.98 17.12 -1.99
CA PRO A 69 4.85 15.92 -2.81
C PRO A 69 5.55 14.70 -2.17
N PRO A 70 4.98 13.48 -2.32
CA PRO A 70 5.67 12.26 -1.93
C PRO A 70 6.92 12.03 -2.80
N GLY A 71 7.76 11.08 -2.41
CA GLY A 71 8.78 10.56 -3.33
C GLY A 71 8.11 9.93 -4.55
N ASP A 72 8.89 9.77 -5.62
CA ASP A 72 8.44 9.14 -6.88
C ASP A 72 9.54 8.19 -7.38
N TYR A 73 9.15 7.26 -8.24
CA TYR A 73 10.07 6.40 -8.97
C TYR A 73 9.68 6.35 -10.43
N ARG A 74 10.67 6.37 -11.32
CA ARG A 74 10.43 6.25 -12.76
C ARG A 74 11.52 5.43 -13.41
N LEU A 75 11.12 4.54 -14.29
CA LEU A 75 12.05 3.94 -15.23
C LEU A 75 12.21 4.90 -16.42
N ILE A 76 13.45 5.28 -16.72
CA ILE A 76 13.78 6.12 -17.88
C ILE A 76 14.78 5.41 -18.78
N GLY A 77 14.80 5.80 -20.05
CA GLY A 77 15.65 5.18 -21.07
C GLY A 77 14.89 4.18 -21.95
N SER A 78 15.56 3.72 -23.00
CA SER A 78 15.13 2.62 -23.88
C SER A 78 15.88 1.36 -23.52
N ASP A 79 15.34 0.18 -23.87
CA ASP A 79 15.88 -1.18 -23.66
C ASP A 79 17.27 -1.28 -22.99
N ASP A 80 18.36 -1.00 -23.70
CA ASP A 80 19.75 -1.17 -23.21
C ASP A 80 20.31 0.00 -22.34
N ASP A 81 19.57 1.08 -22.11
CA ASP A 81 19.93 2.25 -21.27
C ASP A 81 18.84 2.54 -20.21
N ARG A 82 18.09 1.51 -19.82
CA ARG A 82 17.07 1.62 -18.78
C ARG A 82 17.75 1.83 -17.43
N ARG A 83 17.29 2.85 -16.70
CA ARG A 83 17.70 3.07 -15.31
C ARG A 83 16.54 3.53 -14.45
N LEU A 84 16.67 3.27 -13.16
CA LEU A 84 15.69 3.68 -12.18
C LEU A 84 16.04 5.07 -11.65
N VAL A 85 15.08 5.98 -11.76
CA VAL A 85 15.13 7.28 -11.11
C VAL A 85 14.32 7.20 -9.84
N LEU A 86 14.93 7.54 -8.72
CA LEU A 86 14.27 7.74 -7.44
C LEU A 86 14.27 9.23 -7.09
N SER A 87 13.19 9.71 -6.50
CA SER A 87 13.13 11.05 -5.93
C SER A 87 12.75 11.02 -4.46
N GLY A 88 13.43 11.87 -3.68
CA GLY A 88 13.01 12.16 -2.31
C GLY A 88 11.82 13.09 -2.33
N GLY A 89 10.78 12.77 -1.55
CA GLY A 89 9.65 13.68 -1.33
C GLY A 89 10.08 15.02 -0.74
N ARG A 90 9.15 15.98 -0.65
CA ARG A 90 9.42 17.28 0.01
C ARG A 90 8.88 17.37 1.43
N HIS A 91 8.09 16.39 1.84
CA HIS A 91 7.64 16.20 3.23
C HIS A 91 8.79 15.83 4.16
N ASP A 92 8.49 15.71 5.45
CA ASP A 92 9.44 15.20 6.44
C ASP A 92 9.77 13.72 6.18
N ILE A 93 10.98 13.46 5.67
CA ILE A 93 11.45 12.09 5.40
C ILE A 93 12.21 11.55 6.60
N ASP A 94 11.66 10.52 7.21
CA ASP A 94 12.34 9.60 8.11
C ASP A 94 12.28 8.16 7.53
N TRP A 95 12.71 7.17 8.31
CA TRP A 95 12.68 5.76 7.88
C TRP A 95 11.28 5.28 7.49
N GLY A 96 10.21 5.69 8.18
CA GLY A 96 8.85 5.28 7.83
C GLY A 96 8.26 6.05 6.65
N GLN A 97 8.72 7.28 6.41
CA GLN A 97 8.15 8.16 5.39
C GLN A 97 8.83 8.02 4.00
N VAL A 98 10.02 7.42 3.91
CA VAL A 98 10.72 7.26 2.62
C VAL A 98 9.94 6.36 1.65
N LEU A 99 9.76 6.83 0.41
CA LEU A 99 9.31 5.99 -0.69
C LEU A 99 10.44 5.03 -1.06
N ARG A 100 10.10 3.75 -1.09
CA ARG A 100 11.02 2.67 -1.40
C ARG A 100 10.65 2.04 -2.73
N VAL A 101 11.67 1.62 -3.47
CA VAL A 101 11.54 0.59 -4.50
C VAL A 101 12.13 -0.69 -3.94
N SER A 102 11.33 -1.74 -3.97
CA SER A 102 11.52 -2.94 -3.17
C SER A 102 11.38 -4.20 -4.00
N GLN A 103 12.03 -5.28 -3.56
CA GLN A 103 11.88 -6.62 -4.10
C GLN A 103 11.93 -7.65 -2.97
N ARG A 104 11.17 -8.75 -3.11
CA ARG A 104 11.32 -9.93 -2.24
C ARG A 104 12.56 -10.72 -2.63
N ILE A 105 13.39 -11.04 -1.65
CA ILE A 105 14.66 -11.77 -1.86
C ILE A 105 14.78 -12.96 -0.93
N ALA A 106 15.75 -13.84 -1.21
CA ALA A 106 16.15 -14.86 -0.25
C ALA A 106 16.88 -14.21 0.95
N PRO A 107 16.82 -14.81 2.16
CA PRO A 107 17.49 -14.25 3.34
C PRO A 107 19.02 -14.20 3.17
N PRO A 108 19.67 -13.05 3.44
CA PRO A 108 21.12 -12.92 3.35
C PRO A 108 21.87 -13.50 4.56
N GLY A 109 21.18 -13.80 5.67
CA GLY A 109 21.82 -14.19 6.92
C GLY A 109 22.36 -12.99 7.68
N GLY A 110 23.66 -13.02 8.04
CA GLY A 110 24.26 -12.03 8.94
C GLY A 110 24.87 -10.79 8.26
N GLN A 111 25.11 -10.83 6.95
CA GLN A 111 25.76 -9.74 6.21
C GLN A 111 25.32 -9.72 4.76
N ALA A 112 25.29 -8.53 4.17
CA ALA A 112 25.11 -8.34 2.75
C ALA A 112 25.80 -7.05 2.29
N THR A 113 26.24 -7.03 1.04
CA THR A 113 26.83 -5.85 0.40
C THR A 113 26.07 -5.56 -0.89
N LEU A 114 25.59 -4.33 -1.03
CA LEU A 114 25.03 -3.83 -2.29
C LEU A 114 26.14 -3.15 -3.08
N THR A 115 26.32 -3.53 -4.34
CA THR A 115 27.03 -2.75 -5.35
C THR A 115 26.02 -2.19 -6.35
N LEU A 116 26.21 -0.94 -6.76
CA LEU A 116 25.36 -0.29 -7.76
C LEU A 116 26.14 0.82 -8.49
N ARG A 117 25.66 1.19 -9.68
CA ARG A 117 26.00 2.48 -10.29
C ARG A 117 24.96 3.51 -9.89
N ALA A 118 25.42 4.70 -9.49
CA ALA A 118 24.54 5.80 -9.14
C ALA A 118 25.02 7.13 -9.71
N ARG A 119 24.07 8.05 -9.95
CA ARG A 119 24.31 9.40 -10.45
C ARG A 119 23.32 10.39 -9.84
N ALA A 120 23.83 11.52 -9.35
CA ALA A 120 23.04 12.61 -8.82
C ALA A 120 23.65 13.98 -9.17
N ASP A 121 22.78 15.00 -9.32
CA ASP A 121 23.19 16.38 -9.64
C ASP A 121 23.69 17.15 -8.41
N ARG A 122 23.33 16.68 -7.21
CA ARG A 122 23.79 17.18 -5.91
C ARG A 122 24.05 16.01 -4.98
N SER A 123 24.64 16.26 -3.82
CA SER A 123 24.78 15.22 -2.79
C SER A 123 23.39 14.70 -2.36
N VAL A 124 23.23 13.36 -2.36
CA VAL A 124 21.99 12.66 -2.03
C VAL A 124 22.25 11.50 -1.07
N GLY A 125 21.48 11.43 0.02
CA GLY A 125 21.44 10.29 0.92
C GLY A 125 20.64 9.14 0.32
N LEU A 126 21.33 8.05 -0.02
CA LEU A 126 20.76 6.79 -0.44
C LEU A 126 20.54 5.91 0.80
N HIS A 127 19.28 5.49 0.99
CA HIS A 127 18.91 4.49 1.98
C HIS A 127 18.85 3.11 1.32
N VAL A 128 19.46 2.12 1.98
CA VAL A 128 19.44 0.72 1.56
C VAL A 128 19.09 -0.14 2.77
N GLU A 129 18.12 -1.04 2.63
CA GLU A 129 17.71 -1.94 3.70
C GLU A 129 17.41 -3.35 3.18
N VAL A 130 17.63 -4.33 4.05
CA VAL A 130 17.10 -5.68 3.95
C VAL A 130 16.42 -6.01 5.27
N CYS A 131 15.11 -6.26 5.23
CA CYS A 131 14.29 -6.50 6.41
C CYS A 131 13.41 -7.73 6.25
N GLU A 132 13.22 -8.46 7.34
CA GLU A 132 12.02 -9.29 7.50
C GLU A 132 10.81 -8.36 7.54
N LYS A 133 9.91 -8.41 6.56
CA LYS A 133 8.85 -7.42 6.41
C LYS A 133 7.50 -8.09 6.14
N ASN A 134 6.50 -7.72 6.94
CA ASN A 134 5.10 -8.06 6.71
C ASN A 134 4.27 -6.78 6.56
N LEU A 135 3.87 -6.47 5.32
CA LEU A 135 3.29 -5.19 4.94
C LEU A 135 4.21 -4.02 5.32
N LEU A 136 3.81 -3.16 6.25
CA LEU A 136 4.57 -1.99 6.72
C LEU A 136 5.40 -2.27 7.98
N TYR A 137 5.21 -3.44 8.61
CA TYR A 137 5.91 -3.81 9.84
C TYR A 137 7.19 -4.57 9.51
N HIS A 138 8.28 -4.15 10.14
CA HIS A 138 9.58 -4.80 10.02
C HIS A 138 9.91 -5.62 11.27
N GLY A 139 10.68 -6.68 11.07
CA GLY A 139 11.33 -7.50 12.09
C GLY A 139 12.83 -7.22 12.10
N ALA A 140 13.63 -8.28 12.02
CA ALA A 140 15.08 -8.12 11.89
C ALA A 140 15.42 -7.35 10.60
N CYS A 141 16.34 -6.40 10.71
CA CYS A 141 16.79 -5.55 9.62
C CYS A 141 18.30 -5.35 9.65
N MET A 142 18.88 -5.27 8.46
CA MET A 142 20.19 -4.68 8.21
C MET A 142 20.01 -3.54 7.21
N PHE A 143 20.68 -2.41 7.45
CA PHE A 143 20.54 -1.25 6.60
C PHE A 143 21.81 -0.40 6.62
N ASN A 144 21.91 0.50 5.66
CA ASN A 144 22.92 1.55 5.66
C ASN A 144 22.38 2.78 4.92
N ASN A 145 22.85 3.96 5.34
CA ASN A 145 22.58 5.23 4.67
C ASN A 145 23.92 5.75 4.17
N VAL A 146 24.07 5.85 2.85
CA VAL A 146 25.31 6.35 2.24
C VAL A 146 25.06 7.63 1.48
N GLU A 147 26.06 8.49 1.45
CA GLU A 147 26.02 9.70 0.65
C GLU A 147 26.51 9.40 -0.77
N VAL A 148 25.66 9.69 -1.76
CA VAL A 148 26.01 9.72 -3.17
C VAL A 148 26.43 11.15 -3.51
N PRO A 149 27.72 11.42 -3.73
CA PRO A 149 28.20 12.78 -3.98
C PRO A 149 27.70 13.31 -5.33
N ALA A 150 27.68 14.64 -5.45
CA ALA A 150 27.35 15.31 -6.71
C ALA A 150 28.31 14.88 -7.82
N GLY A 151 27.75 14.47 -8.96
CA GLY A 151 28.49 13.78 -10.02
C GLY A 151 28.76 14.59 -11.29
N ALA A 152 28.28 15.84 -11.43
CA ALA A 152 28.31 16.59 -12.69
C ALA A 152 27.83 15.77 -13.91
N GLY A 153 26.86 14.86 -13.70
CA GLY A 153 26.34 13.97 -14.73
C GLY A 153 27.07 12.64 -14.92
N LEU A 154 28.13 12.35 -14.16
CA LEU A 154 28.91 11.11 -14.23
C LEU A 154 28.32 10.00 -13.34
N TRP A 155 28.34 8.78 -13.86
CA TRP A 155 28.03 7.56 -13.09
C TRP A 155 29.20 7.20 -12.18
N ARG A 156 28.89 6.71 -10.98
CA ARG A 156 29.87 6.19 -10.03
C ARG A 156 29.42 4.84 -9.52
N GLU A 157 30.37 3.92 -9.40
CA GLU A 157 30.15 2.68 -8.69
C GLU A 157 30.22 2.94 -7.18
N ILE A 158 29.25 2.40 -6.44
CA ILE A 158 29.12 2.55 -5.01
C ILE A 158 28.98 1.17 -4.40
N SER A 159 29.75 0.90 -3.35
CA SER A 159 29.63 -0.32 -2.54
C SER A 159 29.12 0.03 -1.16
N VAL A 160 28.00 -0.57 -0.78
CA VAL A 160 27.25 -0.29 0.45
C VAL A 160 27.19 -1.56 1.30
N PRO A 161 28.08 -1.72 2.29
CA PRO A 161 27.97 -2.81 3.26
C PRO A 161 26.75 -2.56 4.16
N LEU A 162 25.90 -3.56 4.34
CA LEU A 162 24.74 -3.50 5.23
C LEU A 162 25.11 -4.10 6.60
N SER A 163 24.73 -3.40 7.65
CA SER A 163 24.94 -3.84 9.04
C SER A 163 23.62 -3.82 9.81
N GLY A 164 23.49 -4.70 10.80
CA GLY A 164 22.30 -4.79 11.63
C GLY A 164 22.10 -6.20 12.20
N GLY A 165 20.87 -6.53 12.54
CA GLY A 165 20.53 -7.88 13.02
C GLY A 165 20.53 -8.91 11.88
N PRO A 166 20.83 -10.19 12.17
CA PRO A 166 20.78 -11.23 11.15
C PRO A 166 19.36 -11.39 10.59
N VAL A 167 19.23 -11.34 9.27
CA VAL A 167 17.97 -11.51 8.54
C VAL A 167 17.92 -12.94 8.01
N THR A 168 17.17 -13.79 8.71
CA THR A 168 17.14 -15.24 8.47
C THR A 168 15.87 -15.71 7.77
N GLY A 169 14.82 -14.89 7.77
CA GLY A 169 13.55 -15.23 7.11
C GLY A 169 12.66 -16.16 7.93
N GLY A 170 12.95 -16.31 9.24
CA GLY A 170 12.21 -17.20 10.14
C GLY A 170 12.42 -18.69 9.86
N GLY A 171 11.67 -19.52 10.59
CA GLY A 171 11.69 -20.98 10.43
C GLY A 171 10.64 -21.48 9.45
N LEU A 172 10.72 -22.76 9.06
CA LEU A 172 9.82 -23.39 8.07
C LEU A 172 8.33 -23.22 8.41
N TRP A 173 7.98 -23.31 9.70
CA TRP A 173 6.60 -23.20 10.19
C TRP A 173 6.12 -21.77 10.39
N LEU A 174 7.03 -20.80 10.40
CA LEU A 174 6.71 -19.38 10.57
C LEU A 174 7.64 -18.53 9.66
N PRO A 175 7.48 -18.65 8.33
CA PRO A 175 8.32 -17.93 7.38
C PRO A 175 8.05 -16.44 7.49
N ARG A 176 9.11 -15.65 7.46
CA ARG A 176 9.07 -14.20 7.44
C ARG A 176 9.59 -13.71 6.09
N PRO A 177 8.75 -13.10 5.25
CA PRO A 177 9.19 -12.59 3.96
C PRO A 177 10.35 -11.60 4.15
N VAL A 178 11.39 -11.74 3.33
CA VAL A 178 12.53 -10.81 3.32
C VAL A 178 12.41 -9.88 2.13
N VAL A 179 12.56 -8.59 2.39
CA VAL A 179 12.43 -7.53 1.39
C VAL A 179 13.71 -6.72 1.37
N PHE A 180 14.29 -6.57 0.19
CA PHE A 180 15.32 -5.58 -0.10
C PHE A 180 14.64 -4.30 -0.59
N SER A 181 15.09 -3.15 -0.09
CA SER A 181 14.56 -1.85 -0.49
C SER A 181 15.67 -0.83 -0.70
N VAL A 182 15.47 0.07 -1.66
CA VAL A 182 16.25 1.29 -1.86
C VAL A 182 15.35 2.51 -1.85
N GLY A 183 15.84 3.63 -1.30
CA GLY A 183 15.08 4.87 -1.21
C GLY A 183 15.99 6.10 -1.09
N VAL A 184 15.40 7.28 -1.26
CA VAL A 184 16.13 8.56 -1.20
C VAL A 184 15.69 9.36 0.01
N LEU A 185 16.63 9.67 0.91
CA LEU A 185 16.38 10.43 2.13
C LEU A 185 16.47 11.94 1.94
N THR A 186 17.26 12.40 0.96
CA THR A 186 17.43 13.83 0.70
C THR A 186 16.19 14.40 0.03
N ARG A 187 15.54 15.34 0.70
CA ARG A 187 14.27 15.94 0.25
C ARG A 187 14.40 16.65 -1.09
N GLY A 188 13.41 16.47 -1.95
CA GLY A 188 13.32 17.09 -3.27
C GLY A 188 14.52 16.81 -4.17
N SER A 189 15.28 15.76 -3.87
CA SER A 189 16.44 15.36 -4.66
C SER A 189 16.10 14.24 -5.62
N ARG A 190 16.99 14.02 -6.58
CA ARG A 190 16.87 13.03 -7.63
C ARG A 190 18.14 12.18 -7.66
N LEU A 191 17.96 10.87 -7.71
CA LEU A 191 19.02 9.89 -7.81
C LEU A 191 18.70 8.93 -8.96
N GLU A 192 19.63 8.78 -9.90
CA GLU A 192 19.58 7.69 -10.88
C GLU A 192 20.41 6.53 -10.36
N ILE A 193 19.89 5.32 -10.47
CA ILE A 193 20.56 4.08 -10.10
C ILE A 193 20.41 3.02 -11.18
N ASP A 194 21.44 2.19 -11.32
CA ASP A 194 21.53 1.09 -12.27
C ASP A 194 22.50 0.01 -11.75
N ASP A 195 22.50 -1.18 -12.38
CA ASP A 195 23.35 -2.33 -12.04
C ASP A 195 23.33 -2.72 -10.55
N LEU A 196 22.13 -2.84 -9.95
CA LEU A 196 22.01 -3.25 -8.56
C LEU A 196 22.37 -4.72 -8.38
N GLU A 197 23.37 -4.98 -7.55
CA GLU A 197 23.75 -6.32 -7.15
C GLU A 197 23.92 -6.39 -5.62
N LEU A 198 23.04 -7.15 -4.95
CA LEU A 198 23.14 -7.43 -3.53
C LEU A 198 23.71 -8.83 -3.32
N ARG A 199 24.88 -8.94 -2.69
CA ARG A 199 25.52 -10.22 -2.38
C ARG A 199 25.47 -10.55 -0.90
N ASP A 200 25.21 -11.80 -0.56
CA ASP A 200 25.38 -12.31 0.80
C ASP A 200 26.85 -12.63 1.12
N ALA A 201 27.09 -13.14 2.33
CA ALA A 201 28.40 -13.58 2.81
C ALA A 201 29.11 -14.57 1.90
N GLY A 202 28.35 -15.43 1.20
CA GLY A 202 28.88 -16.44 0.28
C GLY A 202 29.07 -15.93 -1.14
N GLY A 203 28.83 -14.64 -1.40
CA GLY A 203 28.94 -14.03 -2.72
C GLY A 203 27.74 -14.31 -3.63
N ARG A 204 26.66 -14.94 -3.14
CA ARG A 204 25.47 -15.21 -3.94
C ARG A 204 24.69 -13.91 -4.16
N SER A 205 24.39 -13.60 -5.42
CA SER A 205 23.53 -12.46 -5.78
C SER A 205 22.06 -12.75 -5.44
N LEU A 206 21.41 -11.81 -4.77
CA LEU A 206 20.04 -11.95 -4.23
C LEU A 206 19.02 -11.09 -4.99
N VAL A 207 19.48 -10.03 -5.66
CA VAL A 207 18.63 -9.14 -6.47
C VAL A 207 18.36 -9.80 -7.83
N GLN A 208 17.18 -9.56 -8.37
CA GLN A 208 16.78 -9.99 -9.70
C GLN A 208 16.54 -8.72 -10.52
N ASN A 209 16.83 -8.77 -11.83
CA ASN A 209 16.59 -7.63 -12.72
C ASN A 209 17.20 -6.31 -12.17
N GLY A 210 18.44 -6.37 -11.68
CA GLY A 210 19.15 -5.21 -11.12
C GLY A 210 19.56 -4.15 -12.15
N ARG A 211 19.54 -4.54 -13.43
CA ARG A 211 19.78 -3.67 -14.60
C ARG A 211 18.52 -3.03 -15.18
N PHE A 212 17.34 -3.46 -14.71
CA PHE A 212 16.05 -2.99 -15.21
C PHE A 212 15.78 -3.21 -16.72
N ASP A 213 16.57 -4.05 -17.41
CA ASP A 213 16.36 -4.43 -18.81
C ASP A 213 14.93 -5.00 -19.01
N GLU A 214 14.42 -5.75 -18.02
CA GLU A 214 13.07 -6.32 -18.00
C GLU A 214 12.03 -5.39 -17.34
N GLY A 215 12.31 -4.08 -17.34
CA GLY A 215 11.46 -3.08 -16.73
C GLY A 215 11.43 -3.19 -15.21
N MET A 216 10.24 -3.09 -14.62
CA MET A 216 10.04 -3.24 -13.17
C MET A 216 9.80 -4.70 -12.75
N ARG A 217 10.16 -5.71 -13.56
CA ARG A 217 9.98 -7.12 -13.18
C ARG A 217 10.61 -7.38 -11.80
N ALA A 218 9.84 -7.99 -10.90
CA ALA A 218 10.16 -8.30 -9.51
C ALA A 218 10.32 -7.10 -8.55
N TRP A 219 10.27 -5.87 -9.07
CA TRP A 219 10.30 -4.64 -8.28
C TRP A 219 8.89 -4.08 -8.06
N TYR A 220 8.65 -3.49 -6.89
CA TYR A 220 7.43 -2.78 -6.54
C TYR A 220 7.75 -1.64 -5.59
N PHE A 221 6.93 -0.59 -5.58
CA PHE A 221 7.13 0.50 -4.63
C PHE A 221 6.37 0.25 -3.32
N THR A 222 6.88 0.82 -2.22
CA THR A 222 6.18 0.84 -0.93
C THR A 222 6.33 2.21 -0.27
N SER A 223 5.30 2.62 0.46
CA SER A 223 5.34 3.73 1.40
C SER A 223 4.70 3.25 2.70
N ASP A 224 5.48 3.25 3.79
CA ASP A 224 5.05 2.58 5.02
C ASP A 224 4.16 3.50 5.84
N HIS A 225 4.68 4.66 6.25
CA HIS A 225 3.95 5.60 7.10
C HIS A 225 3.43 6.82 6.31
N HIS A 226 3.98 7.12 5.13
CA HIS A 226 3.53 8.23 4.28
C HIS A 226 2.40 7.82 3.32
N HIS A 227 1.33 7.26 3.85
CA HIS A 227 0.34 6.55 3.03
C HIS A 227 -0.79 7.44 2.47
N MET A 228 -0.98 8.65 3.00
CA MET A 228 -2.10 9.53 2.62
C MET A 228 -2.12 9.93 1.14
N PRO A 229 -0.97 10.16 0.46
CA PRO A 229 -0.96 10.42 -0.98
C PRO A 229 -1.49 9.27 -1.84
N TRP A 230 -1.58 8.06 -1.30
CA TRP A 230 -1.96 6.85 -2.03
C TRP A 230 -3.40 6.41 -1.74
N HIS A 231 -3.99 6.88 -0.64
CA HIS A 231 -5.30 6.43 -0.16
C HIS A 231 -6.21 7.58 0.29
N LEU A 232 -7.47 7.59 -0.16
CA LEU A 232 -8.47 8.53 0.33
C LEU A 232 -8.92 8.26 1.77
N LYS A 233 -8.73 7.03 2.27
CA LYS A 233 -9.10 6.66 3.65
C LYS A 233 -10.58 6.89 3.98
N SER A 234 -11.45 6.69 3.00
CA SER A 234 -12.90 6.60 3.17
C SER A 234 -13.54 6.06 1.89
N LEU A 235 -14.27 4.95 1.98
CA LEU A 235 -15.00 4.30 0.90
C LEU A 235 -15.98 5.25 0.19
N PRO A 236 -16.92 5.95 0.86
CA PRO A 236 -17.86 6.83 0.16
C PRO A 236 -17.15 7.97 -0.58
N ILE A 237 -16.12 8.57 0.04
CA ILE A 237 -15.35 9.65 -0.59
C ILE A 237 -14.53 9.10 -1.76
N HIS A 238 -13.93 7.92 -1.61
CA HIS A 238 -13.17 7.26 -2.67
C HIS A 238 -14.04 6.96 -3.89
N VAL A 239 -15.22 6.39 -3.69
CA VAL A 239 -16.15 6.09 -4.78
C VAL A 239 -16.67 7.36 -5.44
N LEU A 240 -16.99 8.39 -4.65
CA LEU A 240 -17.40 9.69 -5.18
C LEU A 240 -16.27 10.36 -5.99
N PHE A 241 -15.02 10.27 -5.53
CA PHE A 241 -13.87 10.84 -6.22
C PHE A 241 -13.58 10.11 -7.55
N ASP A 242 -13.54 8.77 -7.53
CA ASP A 242 -13.18 7.98 -8.70
C ASP A 242 -14.33 7.82 -9.70
N GLN A 243 -15.59 7.74 -9.23
CA GLN A 243 -16.75 7.36 -10.05
C GLN A 243 -17.94 8.33 -9.94
N GLY A 244 -17.81 9.41 -9.17
CA GLY A 244 -18.84 10.44 -9.04
C GLY A 244 -20.11 9.95 -8.37
N TRP A 245 -21.16 10.76 -8.44
CA TRP A 245 -22.48 10.39 -7.93
C TRP A 245 -23.04 9.14 -8.63
N ALA A 246 -22.75 8.93 -9.91
CA ALA A 246 -23.19 7.74 -10.63
C ALA A 246 -22.66 6.45 -9.96
N GLY A 247 -21.35 6.36 -9.72
CA GLY A 247 -20.76 5.20 -9.05
C GLY A 247 -21.22 5.06 -7.60
N ALA A 248 -21.35 6.18 -6.88
CA ALA A 248 -21.84 6.17 -5.50
C ALA A 248 -23.28 5.62 -5.39
N LEU A 249 -24.18 6.04 -6.28
CA LEU A 249 -25.56 5.57 -6.34
C LEU A 249 -25.64 4.10 -6.76
N LEU A 250 -24.84 3.66 -7.73
CA LEU A 250 -24.78 2.25 -8.12
C LEU A 250 -24.29 1.36 -7.00
N LEU A 251 -23.22 1.78 -6.29
CA LEU A 251 -22.73 1.05 -5.14
C LEU A 251 -23.77 0.99 -4.01
N ALA A 252 -24.45 2.11 -3.73
CA ALA A 252 -25.53 2.15 -2.77
C ALA A 252 -26.67 1.21 -3.17
N ALA A 253 -27.09 1.20 -4.44
CA ALA A 253 -28.13 0.31 -4.94
C ALA A 253 -27.74 -1.18 -4.80
N LEU A 254 -26.51 -1.55 -5.16
CA LEU A 254 -26.01 -2.92 -5.02
C LEU A 254 -25.97 -3.37 -3.56
N THR A 255 -25.44 -2.52 -2.67
CA THR A 255 -25.29 -2.84 -1.24
C THR A 255 -26.62 -2.89 -0.52
N LEU A 256 -27.48 -1.89 -0.72
CA LEU A 256 -28.83 -1.86 -0.14
C LEU A 256 -29.70 -2.97 -0.70
N GLY A 257 -29.60 -3.27 -2.00
CA GLY A 257 -30.32 -4.38 -2.63
C GLY A 257 -29.89 -5.74 -2.06
N ALA A 258 -28.58 -5.95 -1.84
CA ALA A 258 -28.06 -7.13 -1.20
C ALA A 258 -28.56 -7.26 0.26
N LEU A 259 -28.42 -6.20 1.06
CA LEU A 259 -28.88 -6.20 2.46
C LEU A 259 -30.39 -6.39 2.55
N TRP A 260 -31.17 -5.75 1.67
CA TRP A 260 -32.61 -5.95 1.60
C TRP A 260 -32.95 -7.41 1.35
N ARG A 261 -32.34 -8.06 0.35
CA ARG A 261 -32.60 -9.49 0.07
C ARG A 261 -32.29 -10.39 1.26
N LEU A 262 -31.21 -10.11 1.98
CA LEU A 262 -30.74 -10.92 3.11
C LEU A 262 -31.49 -10.66 4.41
N ALA A 263 -32.05 -9.47 4.62
CA ALA A 263 -32.72 -9.10 5.87
C ALA A 263 -34.26 -9.10 5.75
N GLY A 264 -34.81 -8.56 4.66
CA GLY A 264 -36.25 -8.37 4.47
C GLY A 264 -36.86 -9.16 3.30
N GLY A 265 -36.05 -9.47 2.29
CA GLY A 265 -36.48 -10.02 1.01
C GLY A 265 -36.49 -11.55 0.93
N SER A 266 -36.38 -12.07 -0.30
CA SER A 266 -36.57 -13.48 -0.62
C SER A 266 -35.55 -14.42 0.05
N ALA A 267 -34.33 -13.94 0.32
CA ALA A 267 -33.24 -14.74 0.86
C ALA A 267 -33.13 -14.68 2.39
N ARG A 268 -34.03 -13.97 3.10
CA ARG A 268 -33.94 -13.75 4.56
C ARG A 268 -33.93 -15.01 5.43
N HIS A 269 -34.44 -16.12 4.91
CA HIS A 269 -34.46 -17.41 5.59
C HIS A 269 -33.34 -18.36 5.13
N HIS A 270 -32.46 -17.91 4.24
CA HIS A 270 -31.33 -18.71 3.77
C HIS A 270 -30.27 -18.81 4.88
N ALA A 271 -29.64 -19.98 5.03
CA ALA A 271 -28.66 -20.23 6.10
C ALA A 271 -27.46 -19.26 6.06
N LEU A 272 -27.08 -18.79 4.88
CA LEU A 272 -25.99 -17.82 4.68
C LEU A 272 -26.38 -16.35 4.94
N ALA A 273 -27.67 -16.04 5.10
CA ALA A 273 -28.14 -14.65 5.14
C ALA A 273 -27.54 -13.81 6.29
N PRO A 274 -27.46 -14.32 7.54
CA PRO A 274 -26.87 -13.56 8.64
C PRO A 274 -25.38 -13.28 8.44
N VAL A 275 -24.63 -14.26 7.95
CA VAL A 275 -23.17 -14.14 7.74
C VAL A 275 -22.89 -13.13 6.65
N LEU A 276 -23.57 -13.23 5.50
CA LEU A 276 -23.39 -12.28 4.39
C LEU A 276 -23.79 -10.86 4.78
N SER A 277 -24.89 -10.69 5.52
CA SER A 277 -25.32 -9.39 6.03
C SER A 277 -24.25 -8.80 6.95
N GLY A 278 -23.77 -9.59 7.91
CA GLY A 278 -22.71 -9.19 8.83
C GLY A 278 -21.41 -8.81 8.10
N SER A 279 -21.00 -9.59 7.10
CA SER A 279 -19.80 -9.30 6.30
C SER A 279 -19.93 -8.00 5.50
N ILE A 280 -21.07 -7.76 4.84
CA ILE A 280 -21.31 -6.53 4.08
C ILE A 280 -21.34 -5.32 5.02
N VAL A 281 -22.07 -5.40 6.14
CA VAL A 281 -22.14 -4.32 7.13
C VAL A 281 -20.77 -4.02 7.75
N ALA A 282 -20.01 -5.05 8.13
CA ALA A 282 -18.67 -4.87 8.67
C ALA A 282 -17.74 -4.18 7.66
N PHE A 283 -17.78 -4.59 6.39
CA PHE A 283 -17.02 -3.94 5.32
C PHE A 283 -17.40 -2.47 5.17
N LEU A 284 -18.69 -2.13 5.20
CA LEU A 284 -19.16 -0.74 5.11
C LEU A 284 -18.71 0.10 6.32
N ILE A 285 -18.78 -0.45 7.53
CA ILE A 285 -18.34 0.24 8.76
C ILE A 285 -16.85 0.56 8.70
N VAL A 286 -16.01 -0.42 8.35
CA VAL A 286 -14.55 -0.19 8.17
C VAL A 286 -14.31 0.80 7.03
N GLY A 287 -15.11 0.69 5.96
CA GLY A 287 -15.07 1.59 4.81
C GLY A 287 -15.37 3.05 5.15
N LEU A 288 -16.00 3.38 6.28
CA LEU A 288 -16.19 4.79 6.65
C LEU A 288 -14.86 5.54 6.85
N ILE A 289 -13.81 4.82 7.28
CA ILE A 289 -12.49 5.37 7.64
C ILE A 289 -11.33 4.81 6.80
N ASP A 290 -11.60 3.90 5.86
CA ASP A 290 -10.60 3.37 4.93
C ASP A 290 -11.15 3.22 3.50
N SER A 291 -10.28 3.40 2.51
CA SER A 291 -10.66 3.37 1.08
C SER A 291 -10.60 1.94 0.51
N LEU A 292 -11.22 0.96 1.16
CA LEU A 292 -11.06 -0.49 0.92
C LEU A 292 -11.13 -1.01 -0.54
N LEU A 293 -11.80 -0.29 -1.45
CA LEU A 293 -11.92 -0.68 -2.85
C LEU A 293 -10.65 -0.37 -3.69
N ASP A 294 -9.71 0.40 -3.17
CA ASP A 294 -8.40 0.63 -3.81
C ASP A 294 -7.46 -0.58 -3.67
N MET A 295 -7.84 -1.57 -2.85
CA MET A 295 -7.17 -2.84 -2.67
C MET A 295 -7.85 -3.92 -3.53
N PRO A 296 -7.21 -4.41 -4.62
CA PRO A 296 -7.87 -5.32 -5.57
C PRO A 296 -8.46 -6.59 -4.94
N ARG A 297 -7.78 -7.18 -3.96
CA ARG A 297 -8.24 -8.40 -3.27
C ARG A 297 -9.49 -8.15 -2.42
N LEU A 298 -9.53 -7.02 -1.71
CA LEU A 298 -10.69 -6.66 -0.87
C LEU A 298 -11.86 -6.25 -1.74
N SER A 299 -11.60 -5.45 -2.78
CA SER A 299 -12.58 -5.05 -3.79
C SER A 299 -13.24 -6.27 -4.44
N TRP A 300 -12.44 -7.22 -4.94
CA TRP A 300 -12.94 -8.45 -5.53
C TRP A 300 -13.80 -9.25 -4.55
N LEU A 301 -13.33 -9.47 -3.32
CA LEU A 301 -14.07 -10.23 -2.31
C LEU A 301 -15.40 -9.56 -2.00
N PHE A 302 -15.41 -8.24 -1.83
CA PHE A 302 -16.63 -7.49 -1.55
C PHE A 302 -17.66 -7.60 -2.68
N TYR A 303 -17.25 -7.35 -3.93
CA TYR A 303 -18.15 -7.49 -5.08
C TYR A 303 -18.62 -8.93 -5.29
N PHE A 304 -17.77 -9.92 -5.01
CA PHE A 304 -18.14 -11.33 -5.02
C PHE A 304 -19.22 -11.63 -3.96
N LEU A 305 -19.07 -11.14 -2.73
CA LEU A 305 -20.07 -11.32 -1.68
C LEU A 305 -21.40 -10.62 -2.02
N LEU A 306 -21.35 -9.44 -2.64
CA LEU A 306 -22.55 -8.77 -3.16
C LEU A 306 -23.23 -9.60 -4.24
N LEU A 307 -22.48 -10.15 -5.19
CA LEU A 307 -23.02 -11.02 -6.23
C LEU A 307 -23.70 -12.26 -5.63
N VAL A 308 -23.05 -12.94 -4.67
CA VAL A 308 -23.64 -14.08 -3.97
C VAL A 308 -24.91 -13.66 -3.25
N ALA A 309 -24.90 -12.54 -2.52
CA ALA A 309 -26.06 -12.02 -1.80
C ALA A 309 -27.25 -11.71 -2.73
N LEU A 310 -26.97 -11.14 -3.90
CA LEU A 310 -27.97 -10.76 -4.89
C LEU A 310 -28.56 -11.97 -5.64
N THR A 311 -27.77 -13.01 -5.84
CA THR A 311 -28.15 -14.21 -6.60
C THR A 311 -28.63 -15.37 -5.74
N LEU A 312 -28.51 -15.27 -4.41
CA LEU A 312 -29.01 -16.27 -3.47
C LEU A 312 -30.48 -16.61 -3.74
N PRO A 313 -30.84 -17.90 -3.93
CA PRO A 313 -32.21 -18.28 -4.18
C PRO A 313 -33.08 -17.95 -2.96
N GLY A 314 -34.27 -17.43 -3.21
CA GLY A 314 -35.32 -17.45 -2.19
C GLY A 314 -35.71 -18.89 -1.89
N ARG A 315 -36.33 -19.14 -0.72
CA ARG A 315 -36.74 -20.49 -0.25
C ARG A 315 -36.84 -21.51 -1.38
N VAL A 316 -35.93 -22.49 -1.42
CA VAL A 316 -36.13 -23.70 -2.20
C VAL A 316 -37.37 -24.37 -1.59
N GLY A 317 -38.50 -24.26 -2.27
CA GLY A 317 -39.68 -25.02 -1.90
C GLY A 317 -39.27 -26.49 -1.85
N ARG A 318 -39.60 -27.19 -0.76
CA ARG A 318 -39.53 -28.66 -0.77
C ARG A 318 -40.32 -29.13 -2.00
N PRO A 319 -39.73 -29.92 -2.92
CA PRO A 319 -40.54 -30.59 -3.94
C PRO A 319 -41.65 -31.36 -3.21
N GLY A 320 -42.87 -31.20 -3.71
CA GLY A 320 -44.12 -31.50 -3.00
C GLY A 320 -44.15 -32.88 -2.35
N THR A 321 -44.77 -32.91 -1.17
CA THR A 321 -45.51 -34.09 -0.68
C THR A 321 -46.85 -34.15 -1.38
#